data_AF-A0AA40A6K4-F1
#
_entry.id   AF-A0AA40A6K4-F1
#
_cell.length_a   1.000
_cell.length_b   1.000
_cell.length_c   1.000
_cell.angle_alpha   90.00
_cell.angle_beta   90.00
_cell.angle_gamma   90.00
#
_symmetry.space_group_name_H-M   'P 1'
#
loop_
_entity.id
_entity.type
_entity.pdbx_description
1 polymer ?
#
loop_
_entity_poly.entity_id
_entity_poly.type
_entity_poly.pdbx_seq_one_letter_code
_entity_poly.pdbx_strand_id
1 'polypeptide(L)'
;MASQAKQPSNPLQPFNLPLSLLRHGSGLIGFGLLFGFVVPLTPYPRLGLTAHIQFAVEGTMVVAAGALLNSKPFRTAAGEASDKRVVDYLAPWQRKIVYYGMTGIWVTLLSEAANAWWGTQWVLPIAHAAAGLTGSGPAQVWMERVVSVAHYPFAMLLATVVSKTLTILDIESGR
;
A
#
# COMPACT_ATOMS: atom_id res chain seq x y z
N MET A 1 43.31 9.02 -43.66
CA MET A 1 42.45 7.91 -43.20
C MET A 1 42.22 8.08 -41.71
N ALA A 2 41.15 8.78 -41.32
CA ALA A 2 40.83 9.03 -39.92
C ALA A 2 40.05 7.85 -39.36
N SER A 3 40.60 7.23 -38.31
CA SER A 3 40.02 6.13 -37.56
C SER A 3 38.71 6.59 -36.90
N GLN A 4 37.58 6.05 -37.35
CA GLN A 4 36.31 6.20 -36.64
C GLN A 4 36.39 5.44 -35.32
N ALA A 5 36.58 6.18 -34.22
CA ALA A 5 36.43 5.65 -32.89
C ALA A 5 34.98 5.19 -32.68
N LYS A 6 34.81 3.87 -32.58
CA LYS A 6 33.56 3.19 -32.25
C LYS A 6 33.07 3.70 -30.88
N GLN A 7 32.01 4.50 -30.87
CA GLN A 7 31.35 4.91 -29.63
C GLN A 7 30.94 3.65 -28.85
N PRO A 8 31.29 3.53 -27.56
CA PRO A 8 30.82 2.43 -26.74
C PRO A 8 29.29 2.58 -26.58
N SER A 9 28.55 1.63 -27.13
CA SER A 9 27.12 1.49 -26.89
C SER A 9 26.90 1.34 -25.39
N ASN A 10 26.38 2.39 -24.75
CA ASN A 10 26.02 2.37 -23.33
C ASN A 10 24.84 1.40 -23.17
N PRO A 11 25.00 0.18 -22.62
CA PRO A 11 23.97 -0.87 -22.72
C PRO A 11 22.91 -0.80 -21.62
N LEU A 12 22.93 0.23 -20.77
CA LEU A 12 21.97 0.36 -19.69
C LEU A 12 20.83 1.27 -20.15
N GLN A 13 19.76 0.63 -20.64
CA GLN A 13 18.46 1.29 -20.81
C GLN A 13 18.15 2.14 -19.55
N PRO A 14 17.66 3.38 -19.71
CA PRO A 14 17.33 4.22 -18.56
C PRO A 14 16.27 3.49 -17.73
N PHE A 15 16.66 3.13 -16.51
CA PHE A 15 15.78 2.51 -15.53
C PHE A 15 14.59 3.43 -15.29
N ASN A 16 13.43 3.09 -15.87
CA ASN A 16 12.20 3.87 -15.76
C ASN A 16 11.54 3.61 -14.39
N LEU A 17 12.19 4.10 -13.32
CA LEU A 17 11.74 3.99 -11.93
C LEU A 17 10.23 4.28 -11.78
N PRO A 18 9.68 5.38 -12.32
CA PRO A 18 8.26 5.71 -12.09
C PRO A 18 7.33 4.67 -12.69
N LEU A 19 7.63 4.15 -13.89
CA LEU A 19 6.84 3.11 -14.53
C LEU A 19 6.93 1.78 -13.76
N SER A 20 8.11 1.46 -13.23
CA SER A 20 8.29 0.28 -12.39
C SER A 20 7.44 0.37 -11.13
N LEU A 21 7.45 1.52 -10.44
CA LEU A 21 6.63 1.73 -9.24
C LEU A 21 5.14 1.64 -9.56
N LEU A 22 4.69 2.23 -10.67
CA LEU A 22 3.29 2.08 -11.11
C LEU A 22 2.92 0.61 -11.29
N ARG A 23 3.76 -0.19 -11.95
CA ARG A 23 3.53 -1.64 -12.12
C ARG A 23 3.50 -2.38 -10.78
N HIS A 24 4.43 -2.10 -9.87
CA HIS A 24 4.44 -2.74 -8.55
C HIS A 24 3.22 -2.34 -7.71
N GLY A 25 2.87 -1.06 -7.67
CA GLY A 25 1.71 -0.57 -6.94
C GLY A 25 0.40 -1.13 -7.48
N SER A 26 0.21 -1.15 -8.81
CA SER A 26 -0.93 -1.82 -9.44
C SER A 26 -0.95 -3.32 -9.18
N GLY A 27 0.22 -3.96 -9.15
CA GLY A 27 0.36 -5.37 -8.77
C GLY A 27 -0.06 -5.64 -7.32
N LEU A 28 0.33 -4.77 -6.38
CA LEU A 28 -0.08 -4.86 -4.97
C LEU A 28 -1.59 -4.69 -4.81
N ILE A 29 -2.19 -3.70 -5.49
CA ILE A 29 -3.65 -3.51 -5.49
C ILE A 29 -4.34 -4.74 -6.07
N GLY A 30 -3.90 -5.21 -7.24
CA GLY A 30 -4.48 -6.39 -7.90
C GLY A 30 -4.37 -7.64 -7.04
N PHE A 31 -3.21 -7.89 -6.44
CA PHE A 31 -3.02 -9.00 -5.50
C PHE A 31 -3.91 -8.85 -4.27
N GLY A 32 -3.99 -7.65 -3.68
CA GLY A 32 -4.89 -7.36 -2.57
C GLY A 32 -6.34 -7.68 -2.90
N LEU A 33 -6.85 -7.22 -4.05
CA LEU A 33 -8.21 -7.51 -4.50
C LEU A 33 -8.46 -9.00 -4.69
N LEU A 34 -7.51 -9.72 -5.30
CA LEU A 34 -7.60 -11.18 -5.44
C LEU A 34 -7.59 -11.88 -4.08
N PHE A 35 -6.71 -11.46 -3.17
CA PHE A 35 -6.64 -11.97 -1.80
C PHE A 35 -7.94 -11.71 -1.03
N GLY A 36 -8.65 -10.63 -1.34
CA GLY A 36 -9.97 -10.30 -0.77
C GLY A 36 -11.00 -11.42 -0.91
N PHE A 37 -11.01 -12.15 -2.04
CA PHE A 37 -11.88 -13.31 -2.24
C PHE A 37 -11.52 -14.50 -1.35
N VAL A 38 -10.25 -14.55 -0.92
CA VAL A 38 -9.70 -15.63 -0.12
C VAL A 38 -9.79 -15.33 1.38
N VAL A 39 -9.99 -14.06 1.79
CA VAL A 39 -10.13 -13.65 3.19
C VAL A 39 -11.13 -14.51 4.00
N PRO A 40 -12.34 -14.83 3.50
CA PRO A 40 -13.30 -15.66 4.25
C PRO A 40 -12.83 -17.09 4.48
N LEU A 41 -11.88 -17.58 3.67
CA LEU A 41 -11.32 -18.92 3.75
C LEU A 41 -10.10 -18.98 4.67
N THR A 42 -9.55 -17.82 5.09
CA THR A 42 -8.44 -17.80 6.03
C THR A 42 -8.92 -18.29 7.41
N PRO A 43 -8.10 -19.02 8.16
CA PRO A 43 -8.47 -19.46 9.50
C PRO A 43 -8.76 -18.32 10.50
N TYR A 44 -8.18 -17.13 10.25
CA TYR A 44 -8.43 -15.91 11.00
C TYR A 44 -8.84 -14.75 10.07
N PRO A 45 -10.13 -14.67 9.67
CA PRO A 45 -10.62 -13.72 8.67
C PRO A 45 -10.31 -12.25 8.95
N ARG A 46 -10.25 -11.85 10.23
CA ARG A 46 -9.90 -10.47 10.60
C ARG A 46 -8.46 -10.11 10.25
N LEU A 47 -7.50 -11.03 10.47
CA LEU A 47 -6.11 -10.82 10.11
C LEU A 47 -5.92 -10.86 8.58
N GLY A 48 -6.64 -11.75 7.91
CA GLY A 48 -6.71 -11.77 6.44
C GLY A 48 -7.27 -10.46 5.88
N LEU A 49 -8.32 -9.92 6.48
CA LEU A 49 -8.90 -8.63 6.08
C LEU A 49 -7.91 -7.48 6.24
N THR A 50 -7.13 -7.46 7.34
CA THR A 50 -6.09 -6.45 7.55
C THR A 50 -5.03 -6.51 6.45
N ALA A 51 -4.53 -7.70 6.12
CA ALA A 51 -3.57 -7.87 5.02
C ALA A 51 -4.16 -7.42 3.67
N HIS A 52 -5.42 -7.76 3.37
CA HIS A 52 -6.13 -7.27 2.18
C HIS A 52 -6.16 -5.74 2.09
N ILE A 53 -6.55 -5.06 3.19
CA ILE A 53 -6.60 -3.60 3.26
C ILE A 53 -5.20 -3.00 3.09
N GLN A 54 -4.18 -3.58 3.72
CA GLN A 54 -2.80 -3.10 3.59
C GLN A 54 -2.28 -3.22 2.15
N PHE A 55 -2.57 -4.31 1.43
CA PHE A 55 -2.26 -4.41 0.00
C PHE A 55 -2.89 -3.29 -0.85
N ALA A 56 -4.15 -2.96 -0.57
CA ALA A 56 -4.84 -1.89 -1.30
C ALA A 56 -4.30 -0.50 -0.96
N VAL A 57 -4.09 -0.21 0.33
CA VAL A 57 -3.60 1.11 0.79
C VAL A 57 -2.16 1.34 0.37
N GLU A 58 -1.25 0.42 0.68
CA GLU A 58 0.16 0.55 0.31
C GLU A 58 0.34 0.52 -1.21
N GLY A 59 -0.40 -0.34 -1.92
CA GLY A 59 -0.41 -0.36 -3.37
C GLY A 59 -0.82 0.99 -3.98
N THR A 60 -1.85 1.63 -3.41
CA THR A 60 -2.29 2.97 -3.83
C THR A 60 -1.21 4.03 -3.57
N MET A 61 -0.53 3.96 -2.42
CA MET A 61 0.58 4.88 -2.09
C MET A 61 1.77 4.70 -3.03
N VAL A 62 2.11 3.46 -3.40
CA VAL A 62 3.19 3.18 -4.37
C VAL A 62 2.82 3.67 -5.77
N VAL A 63 1.55 3.52 -6.20
CA VAL A 63 1.05 4.11 -7.45
C VAL A 63 1.14 5.63 -7.41
N ALA A 64 0.69 6.25 -6.32
CA ALA A 64 0.75 7.70 -6.13
C ALA A 64 2.21 8.21 -6.17
N ALA A 65 3.14 7.51 -5.52
CA ALA A 65 4.56 7.82 -5.58
C ALA A 65 5.13 7.70 -7.01
N GLY A 66 4.75 6.64 -7.75
CA GLY A 66 5.12 6.48 -9.15
C GLY A 66 4.58 7.61 -10.04
N ALA A 67 3.32 8.00 -9.85
CA ALA A 67 2.70 9.11 -10.57
C ALA A 67 3.38 10.45 -10.23
N LEU A 68 3.68 10.70 -8.96
CA LEU A 68 4.37 11.90 -8.50
C LEU A 68 5.78 12.00 -9.10
N LEU A 69 6.54 10.90 -9.10
CA LEU A 69 7.87 10.84 -9.72
C LEU A 69 7.83 10.99 -11.23
N ASN A 70 6.71 10.61 -11.86
CA ASN A 70 6.45 10.83 -13.28
C ASN A 70 6.04 12.28 -13.60
N SER A 71 5.52 13.03 -12.62
CA SER A 71 5.04 14.40 -12.83
C SER A 71 6.17 15.39 -13.14
N LYS A 72 5.82 16.50 -13.79
CA LYS A 72 6.69 17.66 -13.98
C LYS A 72 6.37 18.68 -12.89
N PRO A 73 7.37 19.26 -12.19
CA PRO A 73 7.11 20.29 -11.21
C PRO A 73 6.52 21.53 -11.90
N PHE A 74 5.46 22.09 -11.32
CA PHE A 74 4.70 23.22 -11.90
C PHE A 74 5.57 24.45 -12.19
N ARG A 75 6.63 24.66 -11.41
CA ARG A 75 7.64 25.72 -11.60
C ARG A 75 9.00 25.23 -11.11
N THR A 76 10.05 25.64 -11.81
CA THR A 76 11.42 25.55 -11.29
C THR A 76 11.63 26.58 -10.17
N ALA A 77 12.72 26.42 -9.40
CA ALA A 77 13.13 27.43 -8.41
C ALA A 77 13.39 28.82 -9.03
N ALA A 78 13.61 28.89 -10.34
CA ALA A 78 13.78 30.13 -11.11
C ALA A 78 12.45 30.66 -11.70
N GLY A 79 11.32 30.02 -11.44
CA GLY A 79 9.99 30.44 -11.93
C GLY A 79 9.63 29.99 -13.34
N GLU A 80 10.55 29.34 -14.07
CA GLU A 80 10.33 28.82 -15.42
C GLU A 80 9.59 27.46 -15.39
N ALA A 81 8.85 27.16 -16.46
CA ALA A 81 8.23 25.85 -16.65
C ALA A 81 9.32 24.77 -16.82
N SER A 82 9.32 23.76 -15.95
CA SER A 82 10.29 22.67 -16.05
C SER A 82 9.81 21.60 -17.03
N ASP A 83 10.65 21.26 -18.01
CA ASP A 83 10.39 20.10 -18.88
C ASP A 83 10.86 18.78 -18.26
N LYS A 84 11.64 18.84 -17.18
CA LYS A 84 12.18 17.68 -16.46
C LYS A 84 11.16 17.09 -15.50
N ARG A 85 11.15 15.76 -15.38
CA ARG A 85 10.30 15.05 -14.41
C ARG A 85 10.93 15.11 -13.03
N VAL A 86 10.13 14.92 -11.97
CA VAL A 86 10.64 14.89 -10.59
C VAL A 86 11.74 13.84 -10.42
N VAL A 87 11.62 12.68 -11.08
CA VAL A 87 12.64 11.63 -11.03
C VAL A 87 14.01 12.09 -11.54
N ASP A 88 14.06 13.06 -12.46
CA ASP A 88 15.31 13.53 -13.07
C ASP A 88 16.17 14.32 -12.10
N TYR A 89 15.57 14.88 -11.04
CA TYR A 89 16.27 15.58 -9.96
C TYR A 89 16.89 14.64 -8.92
N LEU A 90 16.54 13.35 -8.92
CA LEU A 90 17.05 12.39 -7.95
C LEU A 90 18.41 11.82 -8.38
N ALA A 91 19.35 11.76 -7.43
CA ALA A 91 20.62 11.08 -7.62
C ALA A 91 20.43 9.56 -7.82
N PRO A 92 21.35 8.86 -8.52
CA PRO A 92 21.20 7.42 -8.79
C PRO A 92 21.01 6.55 -7.53
N TRP A 93 21.65 6.92 -6.42
CA TRP A 93 21.50 6.22 -5.15
C TRP A 93 20.11 6.41 -4.52
N GLN A 94 19.56 7.63 -4.58
CA GLN A 94 18.19 7.91 -4.10
C GLN A 94 17.16 7.11 -4.90
N ARG A 95 17.34 7.01 -6.22
CA ARG A 95 16.47 6.19 -7.08
C ARG A 95 16.48 4.71 -6.68
N LYS A 96 17.65 4.18 -6.29
CA LYS A 96 17.77 2.80 -5.78
C LYS A 96 17.07 2.63 -4.44
N ILE A 97 17.26 3.55 -3.49
CA ILE A 97 16.58 3.50 -2.18
C ILE A 97 15.06 3.50 -2.37
N VAL A 98 14.54 4.42 -3.19
CA VAL A 98 13.10 4.50 -3.48
C VAL A 98 12.60 3.21 -4.12
N TYR A 99 13.34 2.67 -5.10
CA TYR A 99 12.96 1.42 -5.75
C TYR A 99 12.89 0.26 -4.75
N TYR A 100 13.97 -0.02 -4.04
CA TYR A 100 14.05 -1.16 -3.13
C TYR A 100 13.15 -0.99 -1.91
N GLY A 101 12.98 0.24 -1.41
CA GLY A 101 12.07 0.53 -0.30
C GLY A 101 10.61 0.26 -0.67
N MET A 102 10.17 0.76 -1.83
CA MET A 102 8.78 0.58 -2.27
C MET A 102 8.50 -0.83 -2.78
N THR A 103 9.47 -1.49 -3.42
CA THR A 103 9.29 -2.89 -3.85
C THR A 103 9.39 -3.87 -2.70
N GLY A 104 10.11 -3.53 -1.63
CA GLY A 104 10.20 -4.32 -0.39
C GLY A 104 8.87 -4.54 0.32
N ILE A 105 7.85 -3.69 0.06
CA ILE A 105 6.48 -3.84 0.59
C ILE A 105 5.88 -5.21 0.24
N TRP A 106 6.27 -5.81 -0.89
CA TRP A 106 5.83 -7.17 -1.22
C TRP A 106 6.21 -8.19 -0.14
N VAL A 107 7.42 -8.10 0.40
CA VAL A 107 7.91 -9.05 1.41
C VAL A 107 7.09 -8.92 2.69
N THR A 108 6.84 -7.69 3.14
CA THR A 108 6.09 -7.44 4.38
C THR A 108 4.64 -7.89 4.23
N LEU A 109 3.95 -7.52 3.15
CA LEU A 109 2.55 -7.85 2.98
C LEU A 109 2.30 -9.33 2.68
N LEU A 110 3.20 -10.00 1.94
CA LEU A 110 3.14 -11.45 1.78
C LEU A 110 3.35 -12.17 3.11
N SER A 111 4.22 -11.64 3.98
CA SER A 111 4.40 -12.21 5.32
C SER A 111 3.16 -12.05 6.20
N GLU A 112 2.42 -10.95 6.09
CA GLU A 112 1.15 -10.74 6.79
C GLU A 112 0.05 -11.66 6.27
N ALA A 113 -0.08 -11.80 4.95
CA ALA A 113 -1.01 -12.75 4.34
C ALA A 113 -0.69 -14.20 4.74
N ALA A 114 0.60 -14.57 4.76
CA ALA A 114 1.05 -15.88 5.24
C ALA A 114 0.78 -16.06 6.75
N ASN A 115 0.94 -15.00 7.55
CA ASN A 115 0.62 -15.03 8.98
C ASN A 115 -0.87 -15.25 9.23
N ALA A 116 -1.75 -14.68 8.40
CA ALA A 116 -3.19 -14.93 8.48
C ALA A 116 -3.58 -16.39 8.19
N TRP A 117 -2.75 -17.14 7.46
CA TRP A 117 -3.01 -18.52 7.09
C TRP A 117 -2.31 -19.54 7.99
N TRP A 118 -1.01 -19.37 8.18
CA TRP A 118 -0.12 -20.34 8.81
C TRP A 118 0.39 -19.85 10.16
N GLY A 119 0.97 -18.64 10.21
CA GLY A 119 1.71 -18.19 11.40
C GLY A 119 0.84 -18.12 12.66
N THR A 120 -0.41 -17.69 12.51
CA THR A 120 -1.35 -17.50 13.62
C THR A 120 -1.94 -18.80 14.15
N GLN A 121 -1.97 -19.88 13.36
CA GLN A 121 -2.46 -21.19 13.80
C GLN A 121 -1.63 -21.78 14.96
N TRP A 122 -0.34 -21.42 15.03
CA TRP A 122 0.55 -21.91 16.08
C TRP A 122 0.70 -20.92 17.23
N VAL A 123 0.74 -19.63 16.92
CA VAL A 123 1.01 -18.58 17.91
C VAL A 123 -0.23 -18.21 18.71
N LEU A 124 -1.42 -18.15 18.10
CA LEU A 124 -2.63 -17.74 18.81
C LEU A 124 -3.04 -18.75 19.89
N PRO A 125 -2.98 -20.08 19.72
CA PRO A 125 -3.26 -21.00 20.81
C PRO A 125 -2.30 -20.83 22.00
N ILE A 126 -1.01 -20.58 21.75
CA ILE A 126 -0.02 -20.33 22.80
C ILE A 126 -0.33 -19.02 23.53
N ALA A 127 -0.62 -17.95 22.79
CA ALA A 127 -0.99 -16.65 23.36
C ALA A 127 -2.32 -16.74 24.14
N HIS A 128 -3.29 -17.49 23.63
CA HIS A 128 -4.59 -17.73 24.25
C HIS A 128 -4.44 -18.51 25.57
N ALA A 129 -3.62 -19.56 25.57
CA ALA A 129 -3.27 -20.33 26.77
C ALA A 129 -2.50 -19.47 27.79
N ALA A 130 -1.51 -18.69 27.35
CA ALA A 130 -0.74 -17.79 28.21
C ALA A 130 -1.59 -16.66 28.81
N ALA A 131 -2.60 -16.19 28.07
CA ALA A 131 -3.53 -15.17 28.52
C ALA A 131 -4.63 -15.70 29.47
N GLY A 132 -4.68 -17.02 29.72
CA GLY A 132 -5.73 -17.63 30.56
C GLY A 132 -7.15 -17.46 29.98
N LEU A 133 -7.26 -17.10 28.70
CA LEU A 133 -8.51 -17.02 27.99
C LEU A 133 -8.92 -18.46 27.71
N THR A 134 -10.02 -18.92 28.31
CA THR A 134 -10.60 -20.26 28.02
C THR A 134 -12.02 -20.14 27.48
N GLY A 135 -12.37 -18.95 26.96
CA GLY A 135 -13.61 -18.69 26.22
C GLY A 135 -14.79 -18.14 27.04
N SER A 136 -14.63 -17.82 28.34
CA SER A 136 -15.73 -17.25 29.14
C SER A 136 -15.30 -16.41 30.34
N GLY A 137 -14.11 -15.79 30.28
CA GLY A 137 -13.54 -15.03 31.39
C GLY A 137 -13.75 -13.51 31.29
N PRO A 138 -13.57 -12.75 32.40
CA PRO A 138 -13.61 -11.27 32.42
C PRO A 138 -12.63 -10.63 31.43
N ALA A 139 -11.63 -11.40 30.97
CA ALA A 139 -10.67 -10.96 29.97
C ALA A 139 -11.30 -10.71 28.58
N GLN A 140 -12.29 -11.50 28.17
CA GLN A 140 -13.01 -11.26 26.91
C GLN A 140 -13.78 -9.93 26.94
N VAL A 141 -14.41 -9.62 28.08
CA VAL A 141 -15.26 -8.43 28.25
C VAL A 141 -14.45 -7.15 28.12
N TRP A 142 -13.26 -7.07 28.73
CA TRP A 142 -12.44 -5.87 28.61
C TRP A 142 -11.79 -5.76 27.23
N MET A 143 -11.39 -6.87 26.60
CA MET A 143 -10.83 -6.86 25.24
C MET A 143 -11.86 -6.37 24.22
N GLU A 144 -13.10 -6.85 24.29
CA GLU A 144 -14.19 -6.37 23.45
C GLU A 144 -14.48 -4.88 23.68
N ARG A 145 -14.42 -4.39 24.92
CA ARG A 145 -14.55 -2.96 25.23
C ARG A 145 -13.42 -2.12 24.63
N VAL A 146 -12.16 -2.54 24.77
CA VAL A 146 -11.01 -1.82 24.20
C VAL A 146 -11.11 -1.77 22.67
N VAL A 147 -11.43 -2.89 22.03
CA VAL A 147 -11.64 -2.94 20.58
C VAL A 147 -12.79 -2.02 20.16
N SER A 148 -13.92 -2.07 20.87
CA SER A 148 -15.08 -1.22 20.59
C SER A 148 -14.73 0.26 20.68
N VAL A 149 -14.09 0.69 21.77
CA VAL A 149 -13.69 2.10 21.98
C VAL A 149 -12.67 2.55 20.93
N ALA A 150 -11.70 1.71 20.59
CA ALA A 150 -10.69 2.05 19.60
C ALA A 150 -11.28 2.20 18.18
N HIS A 151 -12.29 1.41 17.82
CA HIS A 151 -12.84 1.38 16.46
C HIS A 151 -14.06 2.29 16.27
N TYR A 152 -14.82 2.60 17.32
CA TYR A 152 -16.05 3.41 17.21
C TYR A 152 -15.85 4.79 16.58
N PRO A 153 -14.83 5.58 16.99
CA PRO A 153 -14.62 6.92 16.44
C PRO A 153 -14.31 6.88 14.94
N PHE A 154 -13.50 5.92 14.49
CA PHE A 154 -13.14 5.77 13.09
C PHE A 154 -14.29 5.21 12.26
N ALA A 155 -15.07 4.27 12.79
CA ALA A 155 -16.27 3.76 12.13
C ALA A 155 -17.31 4.88 11.92
N MET A 156 -17.51 5.73 12.93
CA MET A 156 -18.40 6.89 12.82
C MET A 156 -17.88 7.92 11.82
N LEU A 157 -16.57 8.22 11.83
CA LEU A 157 -15.96 9.11 10.84
C LEU A 157 -16.20 8.61 9.41
N LEU A 158 -15.95 7.32 9.13
CA LEU A 158 -16.17 6.73 7.81
C LEU A 158 -17.65 6.78 7.37
N ALA A 159 -18.59 6.52 8.29
CA ALA A 159 -20.01 6.62 8.01
C ALA A 159 -20.42 8.04 7.55
N THR A 160 -19.77 9.09 8.06
CA THR A 160 -20.06 10.47 7.65
C THR A 160 -19.52 10.85 6.27
N VAL A 161 -18.51 10.15 5.74
CA VAL A 161 -17.91 10.44 4.41
C VAL A 161 -18.80 9.91 3.27
N VAL A 162 -19.46 8.77 3.48
CA VAL A 162 -20.42 8.20 2.51
C VAL A 162 -21.63 9.11 2.34
N SER A 163 -22.16 9.67 3.44
CA SER A 163 -23.31 10.60 3.37
C SER A 163 -23.02 11.84 2.52
N LYS A 164 -21.84 12.47 2.67
CA LYS A 164 -21.53 13.69 1.89
C LYS A 164 -21.37 13.42 0.39
N THR A 165 -20.91 12.25 -0.01
CA THR A 165 -20.75 11.89 -1.42
C THR A 165 -22.10 11.65 -2.09
N LEU A 166 -23.05 11.02 -1.38
CA LEU A 166 -24.44 10.87 -1.84
C LEU A 166 -25.17 12.21 -1.92
N THR A 167 -24.98 13.11 -0.95
CA THR A 167 -25.62 14.44 -0.99
C THR A 167 -25.10 15.32 -2.13
N ILE A 168 -23.81 15.22 -2.48
CA ILE A 168 -23.24 15.97 -3.62
C ILE A 168 -23.77 15.44 -4.96
N LEU A 169 -23.92 14.12 -5.11
CA LEU A 169 -24.50 13.51 -6.31
C LEU A 169 -25.99 13.83 -6.46
N ASP A 170 -26.75 13.91 -5.35
CA ASP A 170 -28.16 14.33 -5.38
C ASP A 170 -28.31 15.81 -5.77
N ILE A 171 -27.38 16.68 -5.35
CA ILE A 171 -27.37 18.11 -5.74
C ILE A 171 -26.98 18.29 -7.22
N GLU A 172 -26.05 17.50 -7.75
CA GLU A 172 -25.71 17.52 -9.19
C GLU A 172 -26.77 16.85 -10.07
N SER A 173 -27.58 15.92 -9.54
CA SER A 173 -28.71 15.31 -10.25
C SER A 173 -30.01 16.11 -10.18
N GLY A 174 -29.96 17.37 -9.74
CA GLY A 174 -31.06 18.34 -9.85
C GLY A 174 -31.41 18.76 -11.29
N ARG A 175 -31.39 17.80 -12.23
CA ARG A 175 -32.16 17.76 -13.47
C ARG A 175 -32.98 16.47 -13.50
#